data_AF-A0A7Y4U6A1-F1
#
_entry.id   AF-A0A7Y4U6A1-F1
#
_cell.length_a   1.000
_cell.length_b   1.000
_cell.length_c   1.000
_cell.angle_alpha   90.00
_cell.angle_beta   90.00
_cell.angle_gamma   90.00
#
_symmetry.space_group_name_H-M   'P 1'
#
loop_
_entity.id
_entity.type
_entity.pdbx_description
1 polymer ?
#
loop_
_entity_poly.entity_id
_entity_poly.type
_entity_poly.pdbx_seq_one_letter_code
_entity_poly.pdbx_strand_id
1 'polypeptide(L)'
;HARAGQRREAEAVAEENYRQNPEYLFARVNYAEVCLARGAHAQVAEIFAHTFDLRLLYPQRKRFHLSEVTNFMGVVGLYFLATGNRELAEHYESFLQEIAPEFPITRRLHKQLFPGLLRRLWRGVTGKMIRS
;
A
#
# COMPACT_ATOMS: atom_id res chain seq x y z
N HIS A 1 -23.49 10.25 -0.64
CA HIS A 1 -22.70 11.47 -0.97
C HIS A 1 -21.60 11.79 0.06
N ALA A 2 -21.80 11.63 1.38
CA ALA A 2 -20.79 11.98 2.41
C ALA A 2 -19.41 11.26 2.29
N ARG A 3 -19.37 9.94 2.06
CA ARG A 3 -18.12 9.17 1.99
C ARG A 3 -17.18 9.56 0.85
N ALA A 4 -17.74 9.96 -0.30
CA ALA A 4 -16.95 10.38 -1.46
C ALA A 4 -16.32 11.77 -1.23
N GLY A 5 -17.03 12.68 -0.55
CA GLY A 5 -16.50 13.98 -0.15
C GLY A 5 -15.34 13.85 0.85
N GLN A 6 -15.55 13.07 1.92
CA GLN A 6 -14.52 12.81 2.94
C GLN A 6 -13.26 12.16 2.36
N ARG A 7 -13.41 11.29 1.36
CA ARG A 7 -12.26 10.69 0.67
C ARG A 7 -11.45 11.72 -0.10
N ARG A 8 -12.09 12.62 -0.85
CA ARG A 8 -11.40 13.67 -1.62
C ARG A 8 -10.68 14.65 -0.70
N GLU A 9 -11.31 15.02 0.41
CA GLU A 9 -10.71 15.89 1.42
C GLU A 9 -9.48 15.21 2.06
N ALA A 10 -9.60 13.94 2.45
CA ALA A 10 -8.47 13.18 3.00
C ALA A 10 -7.31 13.04 2.00
N GLU A 11 -7.61 12.82 0.71
CA GLU A 11 -6.60 12.78 -0.36
C GLU A 11 -5.89 14.13 -0.51
N ALA A 12 -6.63 15.24 -0.47
CA ALA A 12 -6.07 16.59 -0.56
C ALA A 12 -5.17 16.93 0.64
N VAL A 13 -5.58 16.53 1.85
CA VAL A 13 -4.77 16.70 3.06
C VAL A 13 -3.49 15.88 2.98
N ALA A 14 -3.55 14.64 2.48
CA ALA A 14 -2.36 13.80 2.32
C ALA A 14 -1.37 14.39 1.31
N GLU A 15 -1.86 14.90 0.19
CA GLU A 15 -1.06 15.56 -0.85
C GLU A 15 -0.41 16.85 -0.32
N GLU A 16 -1.17 17.68 0.38
CA GLU A 16 -0.66 18.91 0.98
C GLU A 16 0.37 18.62 2.07
N ASN A 17 0.13 17.62 2.93
CA ASN A 17 1.08 17.22 3.96
C ASN A 17 2.40 16.74 3.35
N TYR A 18 2.33 15.94 2.28
CA TYR A 18 3.54 15.52 1.55
C TYR A 18 4.28 16.70 0.93
N ARG A 19 3.56 17.67 0.34
CA ARG A 19 4.15 18.89 -0.22
C ARG A 19 4.86 19.74 0.84
N GLN A 20 4.27 19.86 2.03
CA GLN A 20 4.84 20.65 3.13
C GLN A 20 5.94 19.90 3.90
N ASN A 21 5.86 18.57 3.99
CA ASN A 21 6.70 17.73 4.84
C ASN A 21 7.24 16.50 4.06
N PRO A 22 8.00 16.69 2.97
CA PRO A 22 8.40 15.59 2.08
C PRO A 22 9.33 14.58 2.77
N GLU A 23 10.02 14.95 3.85
CA GLU A 23 10.86 14.04 4.64
C GLU A 23 10.08 13.27 5.71
N TYR A 24 8.84 13.64 6.02
CA TYR A 24 8.06 12.96 7.04
C TYR A 24 7.51 11.63 6.51
N LEU A 25 7.91 10.51 7.14
CA LEU A 25 7.54 9.16 6.67
C LEU A 25 6.03 8.96 6.56
N PHE A 26 5.24 9.45 7.51
CA PHE A 26 3.77 9.39 7.40
C PHE A 26 3.24 10.19 6.22
N ALA A 27 3.82 11.36 5.91
CA ALA A 27 3.41 12.13 4.74
C ALA A 27 3.68 11.36 3.44
N ARG A 28 4.86 10.74 3.31
CA ARG A 28 5.20 9.85 2.19
C ARG A 28 4.22 8.68 2.07
N VAL A 29 3.98 7.97 3.17
CA VAL A 29 3.10 6.79 3.21
C VAL A 29 1.66 7.15 2.87
N ASN A 30 1.12 8.23 3.45
CA ASN A 30 -0.25 8.68 3.17
C ASN A 30 -0.41 9.07 1.70
N TYR A 31 0.56 9.80 1.14
CA TYR A 31 0.50 10.18 -0.27
C TYR A 31 0.69 8.98 -1.21
N ALA A 32 1.55 8.02 -0.85
CA ALA A 32 1.69 6.77 -1.58
C ALA A 32 0.37 5.96 -1.61
N GLU A 33 -0.41 5.96 -0.52
CA GLU A 33 -1.75 5.36 -0.54
C GLU A 33 -2.71 6.04 -1.53
N VAL A 34 -2.67 7.37 -1.61
CA VAL A 34 -3.43 8.13 -2.61
C VAL A 34 -3.00 7.72 -4.03
N CYS A 35 -1.70 7.65 -4.28
CA CYS A 35 -1.15 7.23 -5.57
C CYS A 35 -1.57 5.81 -5.95
N LEU A 36 -1.48 4.85 -5.01
CA LEU A 36 -1.95 3.48 -5.20
C LEU A 36 -3.44 3.42 -5.54
N ALA A 37 -4.26 4.19 -4.83
CA ALA A 37 -5.70 4.24 -5.06
C ALA A 37 -6.07 4.82 -6.45
N ARG A 38 -5.19 5.63 -7.03
CA ARG A 38 -5.31 6.22 -8.38
C ARG A 38 -4.64 5.37 -9.48
N GLY A 39 -3.96 4.28 -9.13
CA GLY A 39 -3.18 3.48 -10.08
C GLY A 39 -1.86 4.12 -10.52
N ALA A 40 -1.42 5.19 -9.83
CA ALA A 40 -0.19 5.91 -10.14
C ALA A 40 1.05 5.22 -9.54
N HIS A 41 1.32 3.98 -9.97
CA HIS A 41 2.37 3.14 -9.38
C HIS A 41 3.78 3.70 -9.56
N ALA A 42 4.08 4.32 -10.71
CA ALA A 42 5.38 4.97 -10.93
C ALA A 42 5.67 6.03 -9.86
N GLN A 43 4.65 6.82 -9.48
CA GLN A 43 4.79 7.84 -8.45
C GLN A 43 5.07 7.25 -7.07
N VAL A 44 4.52 6.07 -6.76
CA VAL A 44 4.82 5.37 -5.50
C VAL A 44 6.30 5.01 -5.42
N ALA A 45 6.88 4.54 -6.52
CA ALA A 45 8.31 4.23 -6.57
C ALA A 45 9.17 5.50 -6.36
N GLU A 46 8.80 6.62 -6.97
CA GLU A 46 9.47 7.91 -6.78
C GLU A 46 9.39 8.42 -5.33
N ILE A 47 8.22 8.32 -4.68
CA ILE A 47 8.03 8.73 -3.28
C ILE A 47 9.02 8.02 -2.34
N PHE A 48 9.34 6.76 -2.66
CA PHE A 48 10.28 5.95 -1.90
C PHE A 48 11.66 5.86 -2.56
N ALA A 49 12.01 6.76 -3.48
CA ALA A 49 13.32 6.84 -4.13
C ALA A 49 13.80 5.48 -4.70
N HIS A 50 12.86 4.66 -5.21
CA HIS A 50 13.08 3.29 -5.67
C HIS A 50 13.74 2.36 -4.65
N THR A 51 13.73 2.74 -3.37
CA THR A 51 14.20 1.93 -2.25
C THR A 51 13.06 1.66 -1.27
N PHE A 52 12.74 0.38 -1.11
CA PHE A 52 11.70 -0.07 -0.20
C PHE A 52 12.26 -0.53 1.15
N ASP A 53 13.39 0.05 1.56
CA ASP A 53 14.07 -0.18 2.84
C ASP A 53 14.10 1.11 3.67
N LEU A 54 13.52 1.07 4.87
CA LEU A 54 13.45 2.22 5.79
C LEU A 54 14.83 2.75 6.23
N ARG A 55 15.84 1.88 6.35
CA ARG A 55 17.20 2.28 6.74
C ARG A 55 17.92 3.01 5.60
N LEU A 56 17.62 2.65 4.36
CA LEU A 56 18.12 3.39 3.19
C LEU A 56 17.40 4.72 3.02
N LEU A 57 16.08 4.77 3.28
CA LEU A 57 15.30 6.00 3.23
C LEU A 57 15.66 7.00 4.34
N TYR A 58 16.00 6.50 5.53
CA TYR A 58 16.27 7.31 6.71
C TYR A 58 17.51 6.83 7.46
N PRO A 59 18.72 6.97 6.87
CA PRO A 59 19.96 6.40 7.42
C PRO A 59 20.33 6.98 8.79
N GLN A 60 19.91 8.22 9.08
CA GLN A 60 20.17 8.89 10.35
C GLN A 60 19.18 8.49 11.45
N ARG A 61 18.09 7.80 11.10
CA ARG A 61 17.01 7.47 12.04
C ARG A 61 17.17 6.05 12.57
N LYS A 62 17.47 5.94 13.87
CA LYS A 62 17.73 4.66 14.54
C LYS A 62 16.49 3.96 15.09
N ARG A 63 15.36 4.67 15.20
CA ARG A 63 14.12 4.18 15.80
C ARG A 63 12.90 4.68 15.03
N PHE A 64 11.95 3.78 14.82
CA PHE A 64 10.65 4.05 14.21
C PHE A 64 9.55 3.60 15.18
N HIS A 65 8.42 4.30 15.15
CA HIS A 65 7.22 3.82 15.81
C HIS A 65 6.68 2.60 15.07
N LEU A 66 6.07 1.66 15.81
CA LEU A 66 5.48 0.46 15.21
C LEU A 66 4.51 0.80 14.07
N SER A 67 3.64 1.79 14.29
CA SER A 67 2.67 2.26 13.28
C SER A 67 3.31 2.79 12.00
N GLU A 68 4.49 3.42 12.08
CA GLU A 68 5.23 3.87 10.89
C GLU A 68 5.73 2.68 10.08
N VAL A 69 6.33 1.70 10.76
CA VAL A 69 6.84 0.49 10.12
C VAL A 69 5.68 -0.29 9.50
N THR A 70 4.61 -0.53 10.25
CA THR A 70 3.46 -1.30 9.78
C THR A 70 2.78 -0.64 8.57
N ASN A 71 2.56 0.67 8.61
CA ASN A 71 1.95 1.36 7.47
C ASN A 71 2.89 1.41 6.25
N PHE A 72 4.19 1.66 6.45
CA PHE A 72 5.16 1.62 5.36
C PHE A 72 5.19 0.24 4.69
N MET A 73 5.41 -0.82 5.47
CA MET A 73 5.49 -2.20 4.97
C MET A 73 4.19 -2.62 4.29
N GLY A 74 3.03 -2.22 4.83
CA GLY A 74 1.73 -2.52 4.26
C GLY A 74 1.49 -1.82 2.92
N VAL A 75 1.87 -0.55 2.79
CA VAL A 75 1.80 0.20 1.52
C VAL A 75 2.74 -0.39 0.48
N VAL A 76 3.96 -0.77 0.87
CA VAL A 76 4.92 -1.42 -0.01
C VAL A 76 4.43 -2.79 -0.48
N GLY A 77 3.86 -3.60 0.42
CA GLY A 77 3.24 -4.87 0.04
C GLY A 77 2.08 -4.69 -0.95
N LEU A 78 1.23 -3.67 -0.75
CA LEU A 78 0.16 -3.32 -1.69
C LEU A 78 0.70 -2.82 -3.03
N TYR A 79 1.80 -2.07 -3.04
CA TYR A 79 2.50 -1.65 -4.25
C TYR A 79 2.98 -2.86 -5.04
N PHE A 80 3.73 -3.76 -4.42
CA PHE A 80 4.24 -4.96 -5.09
C PHE A 80 3.12 -5.85 -5.63
N LEU A 81 2.02 -5.98 -4.88
CA LEU A 81 0.85 -6.71 -5.35
C LEU A 81 0.24 -6.04 -6.60
N ALA A 82 0.10 -4.71 -6.58
CA ALA A 82 -0.47 -3.95 -7.69
C ALA A 82 0.42 -3.97 -8.94
N THR A 83 1.74 -4.03 -8.79
CA THR A 83 2.71 -4.14 -9.89
C THR A 83 3.00 -5.58 -10.31
N GLY A 84 2.26 -6.56 -9.79
CA GLY A 84 2.37 -7.97 -10.19
C GLY A 84 3.47 -8.77 -9.51
N ASN A 85 4.25 -8.17 -8.61
CA ASN A 85 5.25 -8.89 -7.82
C ASN A 85 4.61 -9.50 -6.56
N ARG A 86 3.86 -10.57 -6.79
CA ARG A 86 3.08 -11.22 -5.74
C ARG A 86 3.95 -11.84 -4.64
N GLU A 87 5.08 -12.44 -5.00
CA GLU A 87 5.98 -13.09 -4.03
C GLU A 87 6.52 -12.09 -3.00
N LEU A 88 6.95 -10.91 -3.45
CA LEU A 88 7.35 -9.85 -2.52
C LEU A 88 6.17 -9.39 -1.66
N ALA A 89 4.98 -9.20 -2.25
CA ALA A 89 3.80 -8.83 -1.48
C ALA A 89 3.46 -9.85 -0.38
N GLU A 90 3.59 -11.16 -0.65
CA GLU A 90 3.42 -12.22 0.34
C GLU A 90 4.50 -12.19 1.43
N HIS A 91 5.75 -11.84 1.09
CA HIS A 91 6.80 -11.65 2.08
C HIS A 91 6.48 -10.50 3.06
N TYR A 92 6.07 -9.34 2.54
CA TYR A 92 5.65 -8.22 3.40
C TYR A 92 4.42 -8.58 4.23
N GLU A 93 3.46 -9.35 3.68
CA GLU A 93 2.29 -9.79 4.42
C GLU A 93 2.65 -10.74 5.57
N SER A 94 3.51 -11.74 5.33
CA SER A 94 3.98 -12.67 6.36
C SER A 94 4.65 -11.92 7.51
N PHE A 95 5.53 -10.95 7.19
CA PHE A 95 6.20 -10.13 8.21
C PHE A 95 5.18 -9.30 9.01
N LEU A 96 4.19 -8.70 8.35
CA LEU A 96 3.14 -7.93 9.01
C LEU A 96 2.24 -8.77 9.92
N GLN A 97 1.95 -10.02 9.55
CA GLN A 97 1.20 -10.95 10.40
C GLN A 97 1.96 -11.31 11.68
N GLU A 98 3.29 -11.33 11.62
CA GLU A 98 4.14 -11.64 12.77
C GLU A 98 4.19 -10.48 13.77
N ILE A 99 4.27 -9.24 13.29
CA ILE A 99 4.52 -8.07 14.15
C ILE A 99 3.26 -7.26 14.51
N ALA A 100 2.24 -7.26 13.66
CA ALA A 100 1.07 -6.39 13.78
C ALA A 100 -0.16 -6.93 13.00
N PRO A 101 -0.65 -8.15 13.30
CA PRO A 101 -1.76 -8.79 12.59
C PRO A 101 -3.09 -8.03 12.72
N GLU A 102 -3.27 -7.28 13.81
CA GLU A 102 -4.49 -6.54 14.12
C GLU A 102 -4.65 -5.26 13.30
N PHE A 103 -3.55 -4.73 12.74
CA PHE A 103 -3.54 -3.44 12.07
C PHE A 103 -4.40 -3.45 10.78
N PRO A 104 -5.14 -2.36 10.49
CA PRO A 104 -6.00 -2.30 9.31
C PRO A 104 -5.27 -2.56 7.99
N ILE A 105 -4.04 -2.05 7.84
CA ILE A 105 -3.24 -2.21 6.62
C ILE A 105 -2.81 -3.67 6.41
N THR A 106 -2.45 -4.39 7.48
CA THR A 106 -2.13 -5.82 7.46
C THR A 106 -3.32 -6.63 6.96
N ARG A 107 -4.50 -6.40 7.55
CA ARG A 107 -5.75 -7.06 7.12
C ARG A 107 -6.12 -6.72 5.68
N ARG A 108 -5.87 -5.48 5.24
CA ARG A 108 -6.13 -5.05 3.86
C ARG A 108 -5.23 -5.78 2.87
N LEU A 109 -3.92 -5.85 3.13
CA LEU A 109 -2.97 -6.58 2.28
C LEU A 109 -3.34 -8.06 2.19
N HIS A 110 -3.57 -8.71 3.34
CA HIS A 110 -4.00 -10.11 3.41
C HIS A 110 -5.23 -10.40 2.54
N LYS A 111 -6.28 -9.58 2.67
CA LYS A 111 -7.51 -9.73 1.88
C LYS A 111 -7.29 -9.58 0.38
N GLN A 112 -6.35 -8.75 -0.04
CA GLN A 112 -6.04 -8.56 -1.47
C GLN A 112 -5.19 -9.71 -2.02
N LEU A 113 -4.27 -10.25 -1.22
CA LEU A 113 -3.44 -11.39 -1.58
C LEU A 113 -4.24 -12.69 -1.67
N PHE A 114 -5.13 -12.92 -0.70
CA PHE A 114 -5.90 -14.16 -0.58
C PHE A 114 -7.41 -13.87 -0.73
N PRO A 115 -7.87 -13.41 -1.90
CA PRO A 115 -9.29 -13.31 -2.13
C PRO A 115 -9.87 -14.73 -2.07
N GLY A 116 -10.87 -14.96 -1.21
CA GLY A 116 -11.43 -16.29 -0.96
C GLY A 116 -11.76 -17.07 -2.24
N LEU A 117 -11.73 -18.41 -2.17
CA LEU A 117 -11.80 -19.34 -3.32
C LEU A 117 -12.84 -18.98 -4.39
N LEU A 118 -14.02 -18.50 -3.98
CA LEU A 118 -15.10 -18.09 -4.89
C LEU A 118 -14.69 -16.96 -5.86
N ARG A 119 -13.86 -16.01 -5.42
CA ARG A 119 -13.40 -14.87 -6.24
C ARG A 119 -12.29 -15.25 -7.24
N ARG A 120 -11.58 -16.37 -7.02
CA ARG A 120 -10.64 -16.94 -8.00
C ARG A 120 -11.38 -17.65 -9.13
N LEU A 121 -12.42 -18.42 -8.81
CA LEU A 121 -13.22 -19.15 -9.79
C LEU A 121 -14.02 -18.22 -10.72
N TRP A 122 -14.58 -17.12 -10.21
CA TRP A 122 -15.38 -16.18 -11.01
C TRP A 122 -14.56 -15.40 -12.07
N ARG A 123 -13.27 -15.17 -11.84
CA ARG A 123 -12.36 -14.55 -12.84
C ARG A 123 -11.99 -15.51 -13.98
N GLY A 124 -12.05 -16.82 -13.75
CA GLY A 124 -11.83 -17.84 -14.79
C GLY A 124 -13.04 -18.03 -15.72
N VAL A 125 -14.26 -17.81 -15.22
CA VAL A 125 -15.50 -18.03 -15.98
C VAL A 125 -15.86 -16.83 -16.88
N THR A 126 -15.63 -15.60 -16.41
CA THR A 126 -15.94 -14.38 -17.18
C THR A 126 -14.96 -14.10 -18.32
N GLY A 127 -13.71 -14.56 -18.24
CA GLY A 127 -12.74 -14.45 -19.34
C GLY A 127 -13.05 -15.33 -20.56
N LYS A 128 -13.93 -16.33 -20.43
CA LYS A 128 -14.30 -17.25 -21.51
C LYS A 128 -15.53 -16.80 -22.31
N MET A 129 -16.25 -15.79 -21.85
CA MET A 129 -17.57 -15.40 -22.40
C MET A 129 -17.52 -14.17 -23.31
N ILE A 130 -16.34 -13.55 -23.49
CA ILE A 130 -16.11 -12.39 -24.38
C ILE A 130 -15.36 -12.81 -25.67
N ARG A 131 -15.12 -14.11 -25.87
CA ARG A 131 -14.44 -14.66 -27.06
C ARG A 131 -15.18 -15.85 -27.71
N SER A 132 -16.50 -15.76 -27.84
CA SER A 132 -17.27 -16.60 -28.77
C SER A 132 -18.23 -15.74 -29.57
#